data_AF-A0A358D1Z9-F1
#
_entry.id   AF-A0A358D1Z9-F1
#
_cell.length_a   1.000
_cell.length_b   1.000
_cell.length_c   1.000
_cell.angle_alpha   90.00
_cell.angle_beta   90.00
_cell.angle_gamma   90.00
#
_symmetry.space_group_name_H-M   'P 1'
#
loop_
_entity.id
_entity.type
_entity.pdbx_description
1 polymer ?
#
loop_
_entity_poly.entity_id
_entity_poly.type
_entity_poly.pdbx_seq_one_letter_code
_entity_poly.pdbx_strand_id
1 'polypeptide(L)'
;MFGLRSRCRSVVGRLIRAVSRRVNSAASIGPNDHGARPYKQFGNGSIISWPTGNMYGERWISIGENTMIASHVTLSAGMVPDQQMMTDPVVIIGDRCLIGRGSSIVGH
;
A
#
# COMPACT_ATOMS: atom_id res chain seq x y z
N MET A 1 -39.28 20.42 5.23
CA MET A 1 -38.01 20.73 4.51
C MET A 1 -36.80 19.82 4.86
N PHE A 2 -36.92 18.80 5.72
CA PHE A 2 -35.77 17.94 6.09
C PHE A 2 -35.47 16.76 5.13
N GLY A 3 -36.45 16.30 4.33
CA GLY A 3 -36.28 15.12 3.45
C GLY A 3 -35.44 15.36 2.18
N LEU A 4 -35.52 16.55 1.59
CA LEU A 4 -34.79 16.90 0.35
C LEU A 4 -33.27 17.00 0.59
N ARG A 5 -32.88 17.56 1.75
CA ARG A 5 -31.48 17.63 2.21
C ARG A 5 -30.88 16.25 2.48
N SER A 6 -31.67 15.32 3.03
CA SER A 6 -31.24 13.93 3.28
C SER A 6 -31.01 13.13 1.98
N ARG A 7 -31.93 13.25 1.00
CA ARG A 7 -31.79 12.57 -0.31
C ARG A 7 -30.60 13.10 -1.10
N CYS A 8 -30.38 14.42 -1.17
CA CYS A 8 -29.18 14.98 -1.80
C CYS A 8 -27.88 14.51 -1.13
N ARG A 9 -27.82 14.48 0.21
CA ARG A 9 -26.65 13.96 0.95
C ARG A 9 -26.35 12.51 0.60
N SER A 10 -27.39 11.66 0.47
CA SER A 10 -27.20 10.24 0.14
C SER A 10 -26.67 10.02 -1.29
N VAL A 11 -27.13 10.82 -2.26
CA VAL A 11 -26.70 10.75 -3.66
C VAL A 11 -25.26 11.23 -3.79
N VAL A 12 -24.95 12.42 -3.25
CA VAL A 12 -23.59 12.98 -3.24
C VAL A 12 -22.62 12.04 -2.52
N GLY A 13 -23.00 11.51 -1.36
CA GLY A 13 -22.17 10.56 -0.61
C GLY A 13 -21.87 9.28 -1.40
N ARG A 14 -22.83 8.76 -2.17
CA ARG A 14 -22.60 7.60 -3.05
C ARG A 14 -21.61 7.94 -4.16
N LEU A 15 -21.76 9.11 -4.78
CA LEU A 15 -20.85 9.58 -5.82
C LEU A 15 -19.42 9.71 -5.28
N ILE A 16 -19.25 10.38 -4.14
CA ILE A 16 -17.94 10.55 -3.49
C ILE A 16 -17.30 9.19 -3.24
N ARG A 17 -18.01 8.25 -2.59
CA ARG A 17 -17.45 6.92 -2.33
C ARG A 17 -17.13 6.14 -3.61
N ALA A 18 -17.92 6.29 -4.67
CA ALA A 18 -17.64 5.64 -5.94
C ALA A 18 -16.37 6.22 -6.59
N VAL A 19 -16.24 7.55 -6.62
CA VAL A 19 -15.04 8.24 -7.11
C VAL A 19 -13.83 7.86 -6.29
N SER A 20 -13.90 7.93 -4.95
CA SER A 20 -12.80 7.57 -4.06
C SER A 20 -12.35 6.12 -4.26
N ARG A 21 -13.27 5.16 -4.41
CA ARG A 21 -12.88 3.77 -4.70
C ARG A 21 -12.12 3.66 -6.01
N ARG A 22 -12.58 4.34 -7.07
CA ARG A 22 -11.87 4.32 -8.37
C ARG A 22 -10.50 4.96 -8.28
N VAL A 23 -10.39 6.12 -7.62
CA VAL A 23 -9.12 6.82 -7.41
C VAL A 23 -8.16 5.96 -6.61
N ASN A 24 -8.60 5.39 -5.48
CA ASN A 24 -7.74 4.58 -4.62
C ASN A 24 -7.29 3.30 -5.33
N SER A 25 -8.17 2.61 -6.06
CA SER A 25 -7.79 1.45 -6.84
C SER A 25 -6.80 1.79 -7.96
N ALA A 26 -7.01 2.90 -8.68
CA ALA A 26 -6.11 3.31 -9.77
C ALA A 26 -4.75 3.82 -9.29
N ALA A 27 -4.66 4.35 -8.07
CA ALA A 27 -3.42 4.86 -7.48
C ALA A 27 -2.66 3.80 -6.66
N SER A 28 -3.21 2.60 -6.49
CA SER A 28 -2.53 1.50 -5.81
C SER A 28 -1.41 0.95 -6.67
N ILE A 29 -0.38 0.40 -6.05
CA ILE A 29 0.80 -0.17 -6.73
C ILE A 29 0.63 -1.69 -6.80
N GLY A 30 0.55 -2.22 -8.02
CA GLY A 30 0.60 -3.64 -8.34
C GLY A 30 1.96 -4.07 -8.89
N PRO A 31 2.15 -5.37 -9.19
CA PRO A 31 3.44 -5.95 -9.58
C PRO A 31 4.03 -5.40 -10.88
N ASN A 32 3.17 -4.88 -11.76
CA ASN A 32 3.59 -4.36 -13.07
C ASN A 32 3.79 -2.84 -13.07
N ASP A 33 3.49 -2.15 -11.95
CA ASP A 33 3.63 -0.71 -11.86
C ASP A 33 5.09 -0.30 -11.64
N HIS A 34 5.45 0.90 -12.10
CA HIS A 34 6.78 1.45 -11.88
C HIS A 34 7.17 1.54 -10.40
N GLY A 35 6.18 1.77 -9.52
CA GLY A 35 6.39 1.83 -8.06
C GLY A 35 6.76 0.49 -7.41
N ALA A 36 6.55 -0.65 -8.09
CA ALA A 36 6.97 -1.96 -7.60
C ALA A 36 8.44 -2.28 -7.92
N ARG A 37 9.02 -1.65 -8.94
CA ARG A 37 10.39 -1.94 -9.42
C ARG A 37 11.50 -1.75 -8.38
N PRO A 38 11.42 -0.78 -7.45
CA PRO A 38 12.44 -0.63 -6.42
C PRO A 38 12.48 -1.79 -5.42
N TYR A 39 11.39 -2.56 -5.29
CA TYR A 39 11.34 -3.67 -4.34
C TYR A 39 12.25 -4.82 -4.77
N LYS A 40 12.89 -5.50 -3.80
CA LYS A 40 13.69 -6.71 -4.06
C LYS A 40 12.88 -7.75 -4.83
N GLN A 41 11.66 -7.97 -4.34
CA GLN A 41 10.67 -8.86 -4.93
C GLN A 41 9.30 -8.25 -4.71
N PHE A 42 8.47 -8.29 -5.75
CA PHE A 42 7.06 -7.92 -5.68
C PHE A 42 6.24 -9.02 -6.35
N GLY A 43 5.66 -9.90 -5.54
CA GLY A 43 4.97 -11.09 -6.02
C GLY A 43 3.74 -10.79 -6.88
N ASN A 44 3.42 -11.70 -7.79
CA ASN A 44 2.23 -11.59 -8.63
C ASN A 44 0.95 -11.58 -7.76
N GLY A 45 -0.06 -10.83 -8.19
CA GLY A 45 -1.31 -10.67 -7.45
C GLY A 45 -1.21 -9.83 -6.16
N SER A 46 -0.03 -9.33 -5.83
CA SER A 46 0.16 -8.45 -4.65
C SER A 46 -0.17 -7.00 -4.94
N ILE A 47 -0.46 -6.24 -3.89
CA ILE A 47 -0.86 -4.84 -4.01
C ILE A 47 -0.45 -4.02 -2.79
N ILE A 48 0.00 -2.79 -3.03
CA ILE A 48 0.12 -1.74 -2.02
C ILE A 48 -0.98 -0.72 -2.26
N SER A 49 -1.90 -0.62 -1.32
CA SER A 49 -3.08 0.24 -1.45
C SER A 49 -2.74 1.71 -1.25
N TRP A 50 -3.36 2.59 -2.04
CA TRP A 50 -3.24 4.03 -1.88
C TRP A 50 -4.15 4.59 -0.76
N PRO A 51 -3.73 5.65 -0.03
CA PRO A 51 -2.38 6.21 0.00
C PRO A 51 -1.40 5.31 0.76
N THR A 52 -0.13 5.33 0.36
CA THR A 52 0.94 4.62 1.05
C THR A 52 1.26 5.29 2.39
N GLY A 53 1.88 4.55 3.31
CA GLY A 53 2.71 5.15 4.36
C GLY A 53 4.09 5.53 3.82
N ASN A 54 5.07 5.65 4.72
CA ASN A 54 6.45 5.87 4.30
C ASN A 54 7.01 4.58 3.69
N MET A 55 7.68 4.72 2.55
CA MET A 55 8.36 3.62 1.85
C MET A 55 9.85 3.96 1.80
N TYR A 56 10.69 3.09 2.35
CA TYR A 56 12.12 3.32 2.43
C TYR A 56 12.92 2.03 2.33
N GLY A 57 14.00 2.04 1.55
CA GLY A 57 14.89 0.90 1.41
C GLY A 57 14.25 -0.29 0.70
N GLU A 58 13.34 -0.02 -0.25
CA GLU A 58 12.53 -1.01 -0.96
C GLU A 58 13.37 -2.16 -1.56
N ARG A 59 14.60 -1.87 -2.00
CA ARG A 59 15.53 -2.87 -2.56
C ARG A 59 15.90 -4.00 -1.59
N TRP A 60 15.63 -3.82 -0.31
CA TRP A 60 15.87 -4.75 0.78
C TRP A 60 14.57 -5.40 1.30
N ILE A 61 13.43 -5.14 0.65
CA ILE A 61 12.10 -5.60 1.05
C ILE A 61 11.55 -6.54 -0.03
N SER A 62 11.18 -7.75 0.39
CA SER A 62 10.51 -8.73 -0.45
C SER A 62 9.05 -8.89 -0.04
N ILE A 63 8.16 -8.78 -1.02
CA ILE A 63 6.72 -9.01 -0.87
C ILE A 63 6.37 -10.25 -1.71
N GLY A 64 5.83 -11.27 -1.06
CA GLY A 64 5.38 -12.51 -1.68
C GLY A 64 4.16 -12.33 -2.57
N GLU A 65 3.61 -13.42 -3.09
CA GLU A 65 2.47 -13.45 -4.00
C GLU A 65 1.13 -13.32 -3.29
N ASN A 66 0.15 -12.73 -3.98
CA ASN A 66 -1.23 -12.58 -3.49
C ASN A 66 -1.31 -11.91 -2.11
N THR A 67 -0.40 -10.97 -1.83
CA THR A 67 -0.26 -10.28 -0.56
C THR A 67 -0.76 -8.85 -0.65
N MET A 68 -1.56 -8.44 0.34
CA MET A 68 -2.11 -7.10 0.43
C MET A 68 -1.42 -6.28 1.50
N ILE A 69 -0.85 -5.14 1.09
CA ILE A 69 -0.42 -4.08 1.98
C ILE A 69 -1.51 -3.00 1.96
N ALA A 70 -2.22 -2.83 3.07
CA ALA A 70 -3.31 -1.86 3.14
C ALA A 70 -2.81 -0.42 3.11
N SER A 71 -3.74 0.53 2.92
CA SER A 71 -3.42 1.96 2.89
C SER A 71 -2.78 2.40 4.20
N HIS A 72 -1.91 3.40 4.14
CA HIS A 72 -1.20 3.98 5.29
C HIS A 72 -0.31 2.98 6.03
N VAL A 73 0.12 1.89 5.40
CA VAL A 73 1.18 1.05 5.94
C VAL A 73 2.53 1.65 5.60
N THR A 74 3.39 1.76 6.60
CA THR A 74 4.80 2.13 6.43
C THR A 74 5.64 0.87 6.28
N LEU A 75 6.48 0.81 5.24
CA LEU A 75 7.47 -0.23 5.01
C LEU A 75 8.86 0.42 4.97
N SER A 76 9.75 0.01 5.86
CA SER A 76 11.11 0.54 5.92
C SER A 76 12.14 -0.56 6.12
N ALA A 77 13.19 -0.54 5.31
CA ALA A 77 14.44 -1.24 5.59
C ALA A 77 15.54 -0.18 5.72
N GLY A 78 15.98 0.05 6.95
CA GLY A 78 16.90 1.13 7.31
C GLY A 78 16.23 2.38 7.88
N MET A 79 17.07 3.35 8.24
CA MET A 79 16.68 4.63 8.85
C MET A 79 17.17 5.85 8.07
N VAL A 80 18.09 5.70 7.10
CA VAL A 80 18.70 6.81 6.37
C VAL A 80 18.99 6.48 4.91
N PRO A 81 18.99 7.52 4.03
CA PRO A 81 19.71 7.62 2.77
C PRO A 81 20.65 6.48 2.39
N ASP A 82 20.37 5.61 1.41
CA ASP A 82 21.35 4.67 0.85
C ASP A 82 22.03 3.68 1.83
N GLN A 83 21.47 3.52 3.04
CA GLN A 83 22.00 2.61 4.05
C GLN A 83 22.19 1.20 3.48
N GLN A 84 23.37 0.64 3.73
CA GLN A 84 23.68 -0.75 3.43
C GLN A 84 23.18 -1.64 4.57
N MET A 85 22.49 -2.71 4.21
CA MET A 85 21.91 -3.64 5.18
C MET A 85 22.81 -4.85 5.35
N MET A 86 22.75 -5.46 6.54
CA MET A 86 23.51 -6.66 6.87
C MET A 86 22.94 -7.92 6.19
N THR A 87 21.66 -7.89 5.81
CA THR A 87 20.96 -9.01 5.18
C THR A 87 20.26 -8.55 3.92
N ASP A 88 20.05 -9.49 3.00
CA ASP A 88 19.43 -9.24 1.70
C ASP A 88 18.47 -10.40 1.35
N PRO A 89 17.15 -10.25 1.53
CA PRO A 89 16.42 -9.06 2.01
C PRO A 89 16.42 -8.93 3.55
N VAL A 90 16.13 -7.72 4.04
CA VAL A 90 15.91 -7.41 5.47
C VAL A 90 14.48 -7.70 5.90
N VAL A 91 13.50 -7.31 5.07
CA VAL A 91 12.08 -7.53 5.35
C VAL A 91 11.54 -8.53 4.34
N ILE A 92 10.95 -9.62 4.83
CA ILE A 92 10.26 -10.61 4.01
C ILE A 92 8.82 -10.70 4.48
N ILE A 93 7.89 -10.29 3.62
CA ILE A 93 6.46 -10.53 3.79
C ILE A 93 6.11 -11.69 2.87
N GLY A 94 5.69 -12.82 3.45
CA GLY A 94 5.35 -14.02 2.67
C GLY A 94 4.09 -13.91 1.81
N ASP A 95 3.70 -15.03 1.23
CA ASP A 95 2.54 -15.12 0.35
C ASP A 95 1.22 -15.09 1.12
N ARG A 96 0.16 -14.57 0.49
CA ARG A 96 -1.22 -14.56 1.00
C ARG A 96 -1.35 -13.86 2.36
N CYS A 97 -0.52 -12.85 2.59
CA CYS A 97 -0.56 -12.02 3.78
C CYS A 97 -1.49 -10.81 3.60
N LEU A 98 -2.03 -10.31 4.71
CA LEU A 98 -2.71 -9.01 4.77
C LEU A 98 -2.09 -8.18 5.88
N ILE A 99 -1.47 -7.06 5.53
CA ILE A 99 -0.94 -6.09 6.49
C ILE A 99 -1.98 -4.97 6.66
N GLY A 100 -2.48 -4.83 7.89
CA GLY A 100 -3.59 -3.95 8.22
C GLY A 100 -3.26 -2.46 8.08
N ARG A 101 -4.29 -1.65 7.79
CA ARG A 101 -4.15 -0.20 7.63
C ARG A 101 -3.55 0.46 8.87
N GLY A 102 -2.55 1.33 8.67
CA GLY A 102 -1.89 2.06 9.74
C GLY A 102 -0.81 1.28 10.49
N SER A 103 -0.51 0.05 10.07
CA SER A 103 0.63 -0.71 10.60
C SER A 103 1.97 -0.15 10.10
N SER A 104 3.06 -0.54 10.77
CA SER A 104 4.43 -0.20 10.36
C SER A 104 5.31 -1.44 10.48
N ILE A 105 6.02 -1.78 9.41
CA ILE A 105 7.02 -2.86 9.38
C ILE A 105 8.37 -2.22 9.11
N VAL A 106 9.29 -2.33 10.07
CA VAL A 106 10.60 -1.70 10.02
C VAL A 106 11.67 -2.73 10.34
N GLY A 107 12.58 -2.96 9.38
CA GLY A 107 13.78 -3.77 9.56
C GLY A 107 15.04 -2.90 9.55
N HIS A 108 16.08 -3.31 10.28
CA HIS A 108 17.35 -2.60 10.43
C HIS A 108 18.53 -3.56 10.40
#